data_AF-A0A847F169-F1
#
_entry.id   AF-A0A847F169-F1
#
_cell.length_a   1.000
_cell.length_b   1.000
_cell.length_c   1.000
_cell.angle_alpha   90.00
_cell.angle_beta   90.00
_cell.angle_gamma   90.00
#
_symmetry.space_group_name_H-M   'P 1'
#
loop_
_entity.id
_entity.type
_entity.pdbx_description
1 polymer ?
#
loop_
_entity_poly.entity_id
_entity_poly.type
_entity_poly.pdbx_seq_one_letter_code
_entity_poly.pdbx_strand_id
1 'polypeptide(L)'
;MRKPKQGVRLTITRQGELRLTAPMAYSQAEAIAFIEQHLDWIAKHLERFKEQQALEPADYSQLHYLGTCYPTRIHQHPIGPRMALEADGLLHLYLKPSTKETDLEKIVHAWYAVELRRLVDPMIKDWETKMGVKSAGLRFRRMTSRWGSCHTGTRVITFNTSLAKATPACIEYVVVHELAHLLERGHGPAFKAVLDRFLPDWRERRATLQRGPLPRRNNADTVPAGRS
;
A
#
# COMPACT_ATOMS: atom_id res chain seq x y z
N MET A 1 4.28 37.59 -9.23
CA MET A 1 4.15 36.13 -9.01
C MET A 1 4.70 35.39 -10.23
N ARG A 2 5.80 34.65 -10.09
CA ARG A 2 6.38 33.83 -11.18
C ARG A 2 5.73 32.44 -11.17
N LYS A 3 5.19 32.02 -12.32
CA LYS A 3 4.60 30.68 -12.53
C LYS A 3 5.67 29.59 -12.34
N PRO A 4 5.36 28.43 -11.74
CA PRO A 4 6.30 27.30 -11.73
C PRO A 4 6.55 26.84 -13.17
N LYS A 5 7.82 26.74 -13.56
CA LYS A 5 8.24 26.14 -14.84
C LYS A 5 7.88 24.65 -14.83
N GLN A 6 7.30 24.15 -15.93
CA GLN A 6 7.05 22.72 -16.11
C GLN A 6 8.33 21.91 -15.83
N GLY A 7 8.22 20.85 -15.01
CA GLY A 7 9.31 19.88 -14.82
C GLY A 7 10.03 19.88 -13.47
N VAL A 8 9.66 20.73 -12.51
CA VAL A 8 10.20 20.64 -11.13
C VAL A 8 9.43 19.60 -10.32
N ARG A 9 10.15 18.70 -9.67
CA ARG A 9 9.60 17.60 -8.88
C ARG A 9 10.32 17.52 -7.53
N LEU A 10 9.57 17.60 -6.44
CA LEU A 10 10.08 17.39 -5.08
C LEU A 10 9.58 16.06 -4.53
N THR A 11 10.48 15.18 -4.13
CA THR A 11 10.19 13.83 -3.64
C THR A 11 10.89 13.59 -2.31
N ILE A 12 10.27 12.84 -1.40
CA ILE A 12 10.95 12.30 -0.21
C ILE A 12 11.15 10.80 -0.44
N THR A 13 12.39 10.32 -0.31
CA THR A 13 12.70 8.90 -0.51
C THR A 13 12.18 8.06 0.65
N ARG A 14 12.19 6.73 0.48
CA ARG A 14 11.91 5.78 1.56
C ARG A 14 12.95 5.75 2.67
N GLN A 15 14.01 6.54 2.56
CA GLN A 15 15.01 6.74 3.61
C GLN A 15 14.84 8.11 4.29
N GLY A 16 13.83 8.89 3.91
CA GLY A 16 13.56 10.22 4.45
C GLY A 16 14.34 11.34 3.75
N GLU A 17 15.03 11.05 2.65
CA GLU A 17 15.83 12.05 1.93
C GLU A 17 14.94 12.93 1.06
N LEU A 18 15.08 14.25 1.17
CA LEU A 18 14.43 15.20 0.27
C LEU A 18 15.22 15.30 -1.05
N ARG A 19 14.57 15.00 -2.18
CA ARG A 19 15.14 15.10 -3.52
C ARG A 19 14.33 16.07 -4.38
N LEU A 20 14.98 17.12 -4.88
CA LEU A 20 14.43 18.03 -5.88
C LEU A 20 15.05 17.72 -7.25
N THR A 21 14.21 17.45 -8.25
CA THR A 21 14.60 17.28 -9.65
C THR A 21 14.05 18.46 -10.44
N ALA A 22 14.91 19.20 -11.14
CA ALA A 22 14.54 20.38 -11.91
C ALA A 22 15.37 20.49 -13.21
N PRO A 23 14.92 21.26 -14.21
CA PRO A 23 15.71 21.56 -15.41
C PRO A 23 17.05 22.21 -15.07
N MET A 24 18.07 22.03 -15.92
CA MET A 24 19.43 22.53 -15.68
C MET A 24 19.51 24.05 -15.54
N ALA A 25 18.56 24.79 -16.13
CA ALA A 25 18.45 26.24 -16.01
C ALA A 25 17.73 26.72 -14.72
N TYR A 26 17.39 25.80 -13.81
CA TYR A 26 16.77 26.12 -12.53
C TYR A 26 17.88 26.44 -11.52
N SER A 27 17.96 27.70 -11.09
CA SER A 27 19.01 28.14 -10.18
C SER A 27 18.83 27.55 -8.78
N GLN A 28 19.92 27.51 -8.01
CA GLN A 28 19.88 27.10 -6.61
C GLN A 28 18.95 27.98 -5.77
N ALA A 29 18.91 29.29 -6.04
CA ALA A 29 18.01 30.22 -5.37
C ALA A 29 16.52 29.90 -5.67
N GLU A 30 16.20 29.56 -6.93
CA GLU A 30 14.85 29.12 -7.30
C GLU A 30 14.49 27.78 -6.65
N ALA A 31 15.45 26.86 -6.50
CA ALA A 31 15.25 25.59 -5.81
C ALA A 31 14.97 25.78 -4.32
N ILE A 32 15.74 26.64 -3.64
CA ILE A 32 15.52 26.97 -2.22
C ILE A 32 14.15 27.61 -2.02
N ALA A 33 13.80 28.62 -2.83
CA ALA A 33 12.49 29.27 -2.76
C ALA A 33 11.33 28.29 -3.01
N PHE A 34 11.51 27.31 -3.91
CA PHE A 34 10.52 26.26 -4.15
C PHE A 34 10.36 25.33 -2.93
N ILE A 35 11.46 24.96 -2.27
CA ILE A 35 11.43 24.15 -1.04
C ILE A 35 10.73 24.93 0.09
N GLU A 36 11.07 26.20 0.28
CA GLU A 36 10.47 27.07 1.29
C GLU A 36 8.94 27.18 1.12
N GLN A 37 8.47 27.31 -0.12
CA GLN A 37 7.04 27.34 -0.45
C GLN A 37 6.30 26.03 -0.12
N HIS A 38 7.02 24.92 0.07
CA HIS A 38 6.46 23.59 0.30
C HIS A 38 6.84 23.00 1.67
N LEU A 39 7.32 23.81 2.61
CA LEU A 39 7.74 23.35 3.94
C LEU A 39 6.62 22.60 4.69
N ASP A 40 5.37 23.05 4.62
CA ASP A 40 4.24 22.36 5.24
C ASP A 40 4.00 20.96 4.65
N TRP A 41 4.19 20.82 3.33
CA TRP A 41 4.08 19.54 2.65
C TRP A 41 5.25 18.63 3.07
N ILE A 42 6.48 19.16 3.11
CA ILE A 42 7.68 18.43 3.53
C ILE A 42 7.53 17.94 4.97
N ALA A 43 7.14 18.84 5.90
CA ALA A 43 6.96 18.51 7.32
C ALA A 43 5.92 17.40 7.51
N LYS A 44 4.75 17.50 6.85
CA LYS A 44 3.72 16.44 6.90
C LYS A 44 4.22 15.10 6.33
N HIS A 45 5.05 15.13 5.29
CA HIS A 45 5.60 13.90 4.71
C HIS A 45 6.70 13.28 5.57
N LEU A 46 7.55 14.11 6.20
CA LEU A 46 8.56 13.64 7.14
C LEU A 46 7.94 13.07 8.42
N GLU A 47 6.89 13.69 8.95
CA GLU A 47 6.17 13.16 10.12
C GLU A 47 5.52 11.81 9.78
N ARG A 48 4.83 11.73 8.63
CA ARG A 48 4.29 10.48 8.12
C ARG A 48 5.37 9.41 7.91
N PHE A 49 6.55 9.81 7.46
CA PHE A 49 7.68 8.90 7.29
C PHE A 49 8.16 8.34 8.63
N LYS A 50 8.24 9.17 9.68
CA LYS A 50 8.55 8.75 11.04
C LYS A 50 7.48 7.82 11.61
N GLU A 51 6.20 8.15 11.44
CA GLU A 51 5.09 7.28 11.84
C GLU A 51 5.19 5.92 11.14
N GLN A 52 5.52 5.89 9.84
CA GLN A 52 5.69 4.64 9.10
C GLN A 52 6.91 3.84 9.56
N GLN A 53 8.06 4.47 9.83
CA GLN A 53 9.23 3.78 10.41
C GLN A 53 8.94 3.24 11.81
N ALA A 54 8.17 3.98 12.62
CA ALA A 54 7.77 3.52 13.94
C ALA A 54 6.86 2.28 13.86
N LEU A 55 6.02 2.18 12.83
CA LEU A 55 5.12 1.04 12.62
C LEU A 55 5.84 -0.16 11.99
N GLU A 56 6.84 0.08 11.14
CA GLU A 56 7.66 -0.97 10.51
C GLU A 56 9.12 -0.55 10.48
N PRO A 57 9.88 -0.92 11.53
CA PRO A 57 11.31 -0.71 11.59
C PRO A 57 12.02 -1.36 10.39
N ALA A 58 13.08 -0.72 9.91
CA ALA A 58 13.83 -1.19 8.74
C ALA A 58 14.49 -2.57 8.95
N ASP A 59 14.74 -2.93 10.21
CA ASP A 59 15.28 -4.22 10.64
C ASP A 59 14.23 -5.33 10.74
N TYR A 60 12.95 -5.01 10.47
CA TYR A 60 11.81 -5.91 10.58
C TYR A 60 11.58 -6.48 11.99
N SER A 61 12.10 -5.85 13.05
CA SER A 61 11.89 -6.27 14.46
C SER A 61 10.42 -6.36 14.88
N GLN A 62 9.52 -5.72 14.14
CA GLN A 62 8.08 -5.91 14.24
C GLN A 62 7.42 -5.80 12.87
N LEU A 63 6.28 -6.47 12.71
CA LEU A 63 5.51 -6.51 11.48
C LEU A 63 4.02 -6.41 11.76
N HIS A 64 3.31 -5.63 10.94
CA HIS A 64 1.85 -5.58 11.00
C HIS A 64 1.23 -6.74 10.22
N TYR A 65 0.32 -7.47 10.83
CA TYR A 65 -0.45 -8.52 10.18
C TYR A 65 -1.90 -8.49 10.69
N LEU A 66 -2.85 -8.48 9.77
CA LEU A 66 -4.29 -8.42 10.07
C LEU A 66 -4.72 -7.30 11.04
N GLY A 67 -4.05 -6.15 10.97
CA GLY A 67 -4.34 -4.99 11.82
C GLY A 67 -3.67 -5.02 13.20
N THR A 68 -2.86 -6.03 13.49
CA THR A 68 -2.10 -6.15 14.74
C THR A 68 -0.61 -6.04 14.46
N CYS A 69 0.14 -5.34 15.31
CA CYS A 69 1.61 -5.31 15.25
C CYS A 69 2.16 -6.47 16.08
N TYR A 70 2.94 -7.35 15.45
CA TYR A 70 3.59 -8.48 16.10
C TYR A 70 5.09 -8.24 16.17
N PRO A 71 5.74 -8.53 17.32
CA PRO A 71 7.19 -8.59 17.36
C PRO A 71 7.66 -9.76 16.49
N THR A 72 8.81 -9.61 15.84
CA THR A 72 9.41 -10.67 15.04
C THR A 72 10.58 -11.31 15.75
N ARG A 73 10.81 -12.58 15.45
CA ARG A 73 12.03 -13.30 15.82
C ARG A 73 12.65 -13.90 14.58
N ILE A 74 13.88 -13.49 14.29
CA ILE A 74 14.62 -13.97 13.13
C ILE A 74 15.48 -15.16 13.54
N HIS A 75 15.36 -16.25 12.80
CA HIS A 75 16.11 -17.49 13.01
C HIS A 75 16.91 -17.81 11.76
N GLN A 76 18.13 -18.32 11.94
CA GLN A 76 18.86 -18.97 10.85
C GLN A 76 18.39 -20.41 10.73
N HIS A 77 18.04 -20.85 9.52
CA HIS A 77 17.55 -22.19 9.25
C HIS A 77 17.99 -22.68 7.86
N PRO A 78 18.44 -23.94 7.72
CA PRO A 78 18.93 -24.47 6.44
C PRO A 78 17.84 -24.51 5.35
N ILE A 79 16.57 -24.65 5.77
CA ILE A 79 15.40 -24.67 4.89
C ILE A 79 14.63 -23.36 5.05
N GLY A 80 14.41 -22.63 3.96
CA GLY A 80 13.73 -21.33 3.99
C GLY A 80 13.85 -20.55 2.65
N PRO A 81 13.29 -19.34 2.57
CA PRO A 81 12.69 -18.57 3.66
C PRO A 81 11.26 -19.00 4.01
N ARG A 82 10.91 -18.97 5.31
CA ARG A 82 9.53 -19.18 5.80
C ARG A 82 9.19 -18.18 6.90
N MET A 83 7.92 -17.81 7.02
CA MET A 83 7.44 -16.99 8.13
C MET A 83 6.09 -17.52 8.63
N ALA A 84 5.89 -17.49 9.94
CA ALA A 84 4.66 -17.96 10.58
C ALA A 84 4.39 -17.19 11.87
N LEU A 85 3.12 -16.99 12.19
CA LEU A 85 2.69 -16.57 13.53
C LEU A 85 2.63 -17.82 14.40
N GLU A 86 3.48 -17.90 15.41
CA GLU A 86 3.60 -19.06 16.29
C GLU A 86 2.74 -18.87 17.55
N ALA A 87 2.56 -19.94 18.33
CA ALA A 87 1.72 -19.94 19.54
C ALA A 87 2.23 -19.01 20.66
N ASP A 88 3.49 -18.59 20.60
CA ASP A 88 4.09 -17.62 21.53
C ASP A 88 3.69 -16.17 21.21
N GLY A 89 2.89 -15.95 20.17
CA GLY A 89 2.41 -14.62 19.76
C GLY A 89 3.43 -13.83 18.95
N LEU A 90 4.50 -14.46 18.46
CA LEU A 90 5.54 -13.82 17.66
C LEU A 90 5.46 -14.24 16.18
N LEU A 91 5.86 -13.33 15.30
CA LEU A 91 6.12 -13.67 13.91
C LEU A 91 7.55 -14.22 13.77
N HIS A 92 7.67 -15.52 13.55
CA HIS A 92 8.97 -16.15 13.37
C HIS A 92 9.37 -16.13 11.90
N LEU A 93 10.50 -15.47 11.59
CA LEU A 93 11.09 -15.40 10.26
C LEU A 93 12.33 -16.31 10.21
N TYR A 94 12.26 -17.38 9.43
CA TYR A 94 13.36 -18.33 9.28
C TYR A 94 14.06 -18.08 7.94
N LEU A 95 15.33 -17.70 8.00
CA LEU A 95 16.15 -17.29 6.87
C LEU A 95 17.28 -18.27 6.64
N LYS A 96 17.70 -18.41 5.38
CA LYS A 96 18.92 -19.16 5.09
C LYS A 96 20.12 -18.37 5.62
N PRO A 97 21.20 -19.04 6.06
CA PRO A 97 22.42 -18.35 6.48
C PRO A 97 23.00 -17.40 5.40
N SER A 98 22.73 -17.67 4.12
CA SER A 98 23.16 -16.86 2.98
C SER A 98 22.21 -15.72 2.61
N THR A 99 21.10 -15.53 3.34
CA THR A 99 20.14 -14.45 3.07
C THR A 99 20.76 -13.09 3.37
N LYS A 100 20.77 -12.20 2.39
CA LYS A 100 21.20 -10.81 2.55
C LYS A 100 20.06 -9.99 3.16
N GLU A 101 20.41 -8.99 3.96
CA GLU A 101 19.46 -8.02 4.51
C GLU A 101 18.61 -7.35 3.41
N THR A 102 19.22 -7.07 2.25
CA THR A 102 18.55 -6.51 1.07
C THR A 102 17.42 -7.37 0.51
N ASP A 103 17.35 -8.65 0.87
CA ASP A 103 16.30 -9.57 0.42
C ASP A 103 15.15 -9.71 1.42
N LEU A 104 15.30 -9.21 2.67
CA LEU A 104 14.26 -9.30 3.71
C LEU A 104 12.93 -8.73 3.25
N GLU A 105 12.96 -7.55 2.62
CA GLU A 105 11.76 -6.90 2.11
C GLU A 105 10.99 -7.78 1.11
N LYS A 106 11.72 -8.44 0.20
CA LYS A 106 11.12 -9.34 -0.80
C LYS A 106 10.53 -10.57 -0.13
N ILE A 107 11.22 -11.12 0.86
CA ILE A 107 10.79 -12.31 1.62
C ILE A 107 9.50 -12.01 2.39
N VAL A 108 9.47 -10.90 3.12
CA VAL A 108 8.30 -10.44 3.89
C VAL A 108 7.11 -10.20 2.95
N HIS A 109 7.31 -9.53 1.82
CA HIS A 109 6.23 -9.31 0.85
C HIS A 109 5.78 -10.58 0.12
N ALA A 110 6.65 -11.57 -0.06
CA ALA A 110 6.27 -12.89 -0.57
C ALA A 110 5.39 -13.65 0.42
N TRP A 111 5.72 -13.61 1.72
CA TRP A 111 4.87 -14.16 2.77
C TRP A 111 3.51 -13.47 2.83
N TYR A 112 3.47 -12.13 2.82
CA TYR A 112 2.21 -11.40 2.77
C TYR A 112 1.36 -11.77 1.55
N ALA A 113 1.98 -12.08 0.40
CA ALA A 113 1.24 -12.54 -0.77
C ALA A 113 0.54 -13.88 -0.54
N VAL A 114 1.20 -14.82 0.12
CA VAL A 114 0.64 -16.14 0.47
C VAL A 114 -0.49 -15.99 1.48
N GLU A 115 -0.27 -15.26 2.57
CA GLU A 115 -1.30 -15.05 3.59
C GLU A 115 -2.51 -14.29 3.08
N LEU A 116 -2.27 -13.22 2.30
CA LEU A 116 -3.36 -12.46 1.71
C LEU A 116 -4.16 -13.31 0.73
N ARG A 117 -3.50 -14.14 -0.09
CA ARG A 117 -4.18 -15.07 -0.99
C ARG A 117 -5.08 -16.04 -0.21
N ARG A 118 -4.57 -16.63 0.89
CA ARG A 118 -5.32 -17.55 1.75
C ARG A 118 -6.63 -16.93 2.27
N LEU A 119 -6.62 -15.62 2.55
CA LEU A 119 -7.80 -14.88 3.02
C LEU A 119 -8.71 -14.44 1.87
N VAL A 120 -8.11 -13.96 0.76
CA VAL A 120 -8.85 -13.34 -0.34
C VAL A 120 -9.52 -14.36 -1.25
N ASP A 121 -8.91 -15.52 -1.49
CA ASP A 121 -9.46 -16.55 -2.39
C ASP A 121 -10.90 -16.98 -1.98
N PRO A 122 -11.19 -17.32 -0.69
CA PRO A 122 -12.57 -17.61 -0.28
C PRO A 122 -13.49 -16.38 -0.35
N MET A 123 -13.02 -15.18 0.03
CA MET A 123 -13.81 -13.95 -0.06
C MET A 123 -14.23 -13.65 -1.50
N ILE A 124 -13.33 -13.81 -2.46
CA ILE A 124 -13.61 -13.60 -3.89
C ILE A 124 -14.71 -14.55 -4.33
N LYS A 125 -14.63 -15.83 -3.98
CA LYS A 125 -15.64 -16.81 -4.36
C LYS A 125 -17.03 -16.42 -3.84
N ASP A 126 -17.12 -16.05 -2.56
CA ASP A 126 -18.39 -15.67 -1.94
C ASP A 126 -18.97 -14.38 -2.55
N TRP A 127 -18.13 -13.37 -2.76
CA TRP A 127 -18.56 -12.09 -3.30
C TRP A 127 -18.87 -12.13 -4.80
N GLU A 128 -18.15 -12.94 -5.58
CA GLU A 128 -18.51 -13.21 -6.99
C GLU A 128 -19.93 -13.76 -7.10
N THR A 129 -20.29 -14.73 -6.25
CA THR A 129 -21.65 -15.27 -6.19
C THR A 129 -22.66 -14.22 -5.75
N LYS A 130 -22.40 -13.50 -4.64
CA LYS A 130 -23.32 -12.47 -4.11
C LYS A 130 -23.56 -11.33 -5.10
N MET A 131 -22.52 -10.91 -5.82
CA MET A 131 -22.58 -9.77 -6.74
C MET A 131 -22.95 -10.15 -8.17
N GLY A 132 -22.99 -11.45 -8.50
CA GLY A 132 -23.28 -11.93 -9.85
C GLY A 132 -22.18 -11.59 -10.86
N VAL A 133 -20.92 -11.57 -10.43
CA VAL A 133 -19.75 -11.26 -11.28
C VAL A 133 -18.74 -12.39 -11.26
N LYS A 134 -17.78 -12.33 -12.18
CA LYS A 134 -16.67 -13.29 -12.23
C LYS A 134 -15.37 -12.58 -12.59
N SER A 135 -14.31 -12.82 -11.83
CA SER A 135 -12.95 -12.45 -12.17
C SER A 135 -12.29 -13.56 -13.00
N ALA A 136 -11.36 -13.19 -13.88
CA ALA A 136 -10.59 -14.16 -14.68
C ALA A 136 -9.34 -14.65 -13.95
N GLY A 137 -8.91 -13.94 -12.90
CA GLY A 137 -7.74 -14.32 -12.13
C GLY A 137 -7.33 -13.27 -11.12
N LEU A 138 -6.57 -13.73 -10.12
CA LEU A 138 -6.10 -12.92 -9.00
C LEU A 138 -4.57 -12.85 -9.00
N ARG A 139 -4.04 -11.65 -8.88
CA ARG A 139 -2.61 -11.36 -8.73
C ARG A 139 -2.34 -10.70 -7.40
N PHE A 140 -1.21 -11.02 -6.80
CA PHE A 140 -0.77 -10.43 -5.53
C PHE A 140 0.63 -9.88 -5.75
N ARG A 141 0.76 -8.56 -5.70
CA ARG A 141 2.03 -7.88 -6.01
C ARG A 141 2.23 -6.70 -5.08
N ARG A 142 3.47 -6.32 -4.86
CA ARG A 142 3.75 -5.07 -4.16
C ARG A 142 3.36 -3.89 -5.06
N MET A 143 2.60 -2.95 -4.53
CA MET A 143 2.21 -1.71 -5.22
C MET A 143 2.52 -0.50 -4.34
N THR A 144 2.77 0.65 -4.98
CA THR A 144 3.15 1.88 -4.27
C THR A 144 1.98 2.81 -3.96
N SER A 145 0.94 2.83 -4.81
CA SER A 145 -0.08 3.87 -4.77
C SER A 145 -1.53 3.37 -4.61
N ARG A 146 -1.75 2.06 -4.63
CA ARG A 146 -3.09 1.46 -4.59
C ARG A 146 -3.11 0.19 -3.75
N TRP A 147 -4.28 -0.10 -3.20
CA TRP A 147 -4.57 -1.33 -2.45
C TRP A 147 -4.99 -2.49 -3.33
N GLY A 148 -5.62 -2.16 -4.45
CA GLY A 148 -5.95 -3.10 -5.51
C GLY A 148 -6.11 -2.38 -6.85
N SER A 149 -6.35 -3.17 -7.88
CA SER A 149 -6.80 -2.70 -9.19
C SER A 149 -7.49 -3.82 -9.96
N CYS A 150 -8.58 -3.47 -10.65
CA CYS A 150 -9.26 -4.35 -11.58
C CYS A 150 -9.02 -3.91 -13.03
N HIS A 151 -8.47 -4.81 -13.85
CA HIS A 151 -8.44 -4.61 -15.29
C HIS A 151 -9.74 -5.13 -15.90
N THR A 152 -10.72 -4.26 -16.14
CA THR A 152 -12.09 -4.66 -16.52
C THR A 152 -12.18 -5.43 -17.85
N GLY A 153 -11.30 -5.16 -18.82
CA GLY A 153 -11.26 -5.90 -20.09
C GLY A 153 -10.86 -7.39 -19.94
N THR A 154 -9.76 -7.67 -19.24
CA THR A 154 -9.29 -9.04 -18.96
C THR A 154 -9.92 -9.64 -17.70
N ARG A 155 -10.64 -8.84 -16.91
CA ARG A 155 -11.25 -9.20 -15.62
C ARG A 155 -10.25 -9.72 -14.57
N VAL A 156 -8.97 -9.33 -14.70
CA VAL A 156 -7.93 -9.68 -13.75
C VAL A 156 -7.88 -8.65 -12.62
N ILE A 157 -7.94 -9.13 -11.38
CA ILE A 157 -7.82 -8.31 -10.19
C ILE A 157 -6.42 -8.48 -9.60
N THR A 158 -5.78 -7.36 -9.25
CA THR A 158 -4.49 -7.34 -8.57
C THR A 158 -4.66 -6.72 -7.20
N PHE A 159 -4.24 -7.43 -6.15
CA PHE A 159 -4.19 -6.94 -4.78
C PHE A 159 -2.75 -6.57 -4.40
N ASN A 160 -2.62 -5.49 -3.64
CA ASN A 160 -1.34 -5.10 -3.05
C ASN A 160 -1.00 -6.04 -1.90
N THR A 161 0.19 -6.64 -1.86
CA THR A 161 0.59 -7.53 -0.76
C THR A 161 0.59 -6.84 0.60
N SER A 162 0.81 -5.52 0.64
CA SER A 162 0.63 -4.74 1.87
C SER A 162 -0.76 -4.87 2.47
N LEU A 163 -1.80 -5.22 1.71
CA LEU A 163 -3.16 -5.37 2.22
C LEU A 163 -3.28 -6.42 3.34
N ALA A 164 -2.34 -7.38 3.42
CA ALA A 164 -2.23 -8.35 4.51
C ALA A 164 -2.06 -7.72 5.90
N LYS A 165 -1.63 -6.46 5.98
CA LYS A 165 -1.43 -5.76 7.25
C LYS A 165 -2.68 -4.99 7.71
N ALA A 166 -3.69 -4.87 6.85
CA ALA A 166 -4.97 -4.28 7.20
C ALA A 166 -5.87 -5.29 7.94
N THR A 167 -6.86 -4.80 8.69
CA THR A 167 -7.84 -5.67 9.35
C THR A 167 -8.64 -6.48 8.32
N PRO A 168 -9.17 -7.67 8.67
CA PRO A 168 -9.97 -8.48 7.75
C PRO A 168 -11.15 -7.71 7.11
N ALA A 169 -11.81 -6.84 7.88
CA ALA A 169 -12.90 -6.01 7.38
C ALA A 169 -12.45 -5.03 6.27
N CYS A 170 -11.25 -4.47 6.39
CA CYS A 170 -10.65 -3.61 5.37
C CYS A 170 -10.21 -4.42 4.14
N ILE A 171 -9.72 -5.65 4.31
CA ILE A 171 -9.39 -6.56 3.20
C ILE A 171 -10.65 -6.86 2.40
N GLU A 172 -11.74 -7.24 3.08
CA GLU A 172 -13.04 -7.49 2.46
C GLU A 172 -13.55 -6.26 1.69
N TYR A 173 -13.43 -5.06 2.25
CA TYR A 173 -13.78 -3.83 1.54
C TYR A 173 -13.04 -3.69 0.20
N VAL A 174 -11.72 -3.98 0.17
CA VAL A 174 -10.95 -3.90 -1.08
C VAL A 174 -11.38 -5.00 -2.05
N VAL A 175 -11.68 -6.21 -1.58
CA VAL A 175 -12.24 -7.30 -2.42
C VAL A 175 -13.53 -6.84 -3.10
N VAL A 176 -14.49 -6.33 -2.34
CA VAL A 176 -15.77 -5.84 -2.87
C VAL A 176 -15.56 -4.65 -3.81
N HIS A 177 -14.64 -3.74 -3.47
CA HIS A 177 -14.28 -2.60 -4.32
C HIS A 177 -13.77 -3.03 -5.71
N GLU A 178 -12.83 -3.97 -5.76
CA GLU A 178 -12.27 -4.43 -7.02
C GLU A 178 -13.25 -5.27 -7.84
N LEU A 179 -14.15 -6.03 -7.19
CA LEU A 179 -15.23 -6.73 -7.87
C LEU A 179 -16.31 -5.76 -8.39
N ALA A 180 -16.62 -4.70 -7.65
CA ALA A 180 -17.56 -3.67 -8.07
C ALA A 180 -17.12 -3.00 -9.38
N HIS A 181 -15.80 -2.94 -9.66
CA HIS A 181 -15.29 -2.46 -10.94
C HIS A 181 -15.68 -3.29 -12.16
N LEU A 182 -16.10 -4.55 -11.96
CA LEU A 182 -16.66 -5.38 -13.03
C LEU A 182 -18.10 -5.01 -13.38
N LEU A 183 -18.81 -4.34 -12.46
CA LEU A 183 -20.15 -3.77 -12.69
C LEU A 183 -20.03 -2.32 -13.15
N GLU A 184 -19.22 -1.52 -12.46
CA GLU A 184 -19.07 -0.09 -12.71
C GLU A 184 -17.62 0.38 -12.71
N ARG A 185 -17.16 0.88 -13.87
CA ARG A 185 -15.74 1.21 -14.07
C ARG A 185 -15.26 2.44 -13.30
N GLY A 186 -16.15 3.42 -13.08
CA GLY A 186 -15.83 4.67 -12.40
C GLY A 186 -15.93 4.59 -10.88
N HIS A 187 -15.76 5.73 -10.21
CA HIS A 187 -15.99 5.89 -8.76
C HIS A 187 -17.13 6.88 -8.44
N GLY A 188 -18.02 7.09 -9.42
CA GLY A 188 -19.14 8.03 -9.34
C GLY A 188 -20.32 7.51 -8.50
N PRO A 189 -21.49 8.18 -8.55
CA PRO A 189 -22.68 7.80 -7.79
C PRO A 189 -23.12 6.34 -8.04
N ALA A 190 -23.08 5.87 -9.29
CA ALA A 190 -23.45 4.48 -9.62
C ALA A 190 -22.54 3.46 -8.91
N PHE A 191 -21.22 3.68 -8.91
CA PHE A 191 -20.27 2.83 -8.19
C PHE A 191 -20.52 2.84 -6.68
N LYS A 192 -20.79 4.01 -6.10
CA LYS A 192 -21.14 4.13 -4.68
C LYS A 192 -22.43 3.38 -4.35
N ALA A 193 -23.43 3.43 -5.22
CA ALA A 193 -24.67 2.68 -5.05
C ALA A 193 -24.45 1.16 -5.07
N VAL A 194 -23.52 0.66 -5.90
CA VAL A 194 -23.10 -0.76 -5.86
C VAL A 194 -22.50 -1.10 -4.49
N LEU A 195 -21.59 -0.28 -3.97
CA LEU A 195 -21.01 -0.50 -2.65
C LEU A 195 -22.05 -0.38 -1.52
N ASP A 196 -22.95 0.60 -1.59
CA ASP A 196 -24.03 0.79 -0.61
C ASP A 196 -24.95 -0.42 -0.55
N ARG A 197 -25.20 -1.07 -1.70
CA ARG A 197 -26.01 -2.29 -1.79
C ARG A 197 -25.31 -3.51 -1.18
N PHE A 198 -24.03 -3.71 -1.50
CA PHE A 198 -23.34 -4.97 -1.15
C PHE A 198 -22.58 -4.89 0.17
N LEU A 199 -22.07 -3.72 0.55
CA LEU A 199 -21.26 -3.54 1.75
C LEU A 199 -21.58 -2.17 2.41
N PRO A 200 -22.72 -2.02 3.09
CA PRO A 200 -23.23 -0.71 3.55
C PRO A 200 -22.26 0.10 4.45
N ASP A 201 -21.41 -0.59 5.20
CA ASP A 201 -20.39 -0.03 6.09
C ASP A 201 -19.04 0.29 5.36
N TRP A 202 -19.00 0.24 4.02
CA TRP A 202 -17.77 0.45 3.25
C TRP A 202 -17.08 1.79 3.51
N ARG A 203 -17.83 2.83 3.88
CA ARG A 203 -17.27 4.15 4.20
C ARG A 203 -16.41 4.10 5.47
N GLU A 204 -16.86 3.37 6.48
CA GLU A 204 -16.12 3.18 7.74
C GLU A 204 -14.87 2.34 7.52
N ARG A 205 -15.01 1.22 6.80
CA ARG A 205 -13.88 0.36 6.41
C ARG A 205 -12.84 1.12 5.60
N ARG A 206 -13.28 1.94 4.63
CA ARG A 206 -12.40 2.82 3.86
C ARG A 206 -11.69 3.84 4.75
N ALA A 207 -12.38 4.45 5.71
CA ALA A 207 -11.78 5.40 6.64
C ALA A 207 -10.73 4.73 7.53
N THR A 208 -11.01 3.53 8.05
CA THR A 208 -10.06 2.72 8.83
C THR A 208 -8.86 2.31 7.98
N LEU A 209 -9.08 1.85 6.74
CA LEU A 209 -8.00 1.50 5.81
C LEU A 209 -7.12 2.70 5.47
N GLN A 210 -7.69 3.90 5.39
CA GLN A 210 -6.91 5.13 5.21
C GLN A 210 -6.09 5.48 6.45
N ARG A 211 -6.64 5.32 7.65
CA ARG A 211 -5.92 5.59 8.90
C ARG A 211 -4.79 4.59 9.18
N GLY A 212 -4.83 3.39 8.61
CA GLY A 212 -3.82 2.36 8.80
C GLY A 212 -2.44 2.63 8.18
N PRO A 213 -1.43 1.76 8.44
CA PRO A 213 0.00 2.01 8.18
C PRO A 213 0.45 2.14 6.71
N LEU A 214 -0.46 2.07 5.73
CA LEU A 214 -0.17 1.53 4.40
C LEU A 214 -0.93 2.24 3.26
N PRO A 215 -0.57 2.01 1.97
CA PRO A 215 -0.48 3.09 0.98
C PRO A 215 -1.82 3.79 0.76
N ARG A 216 -1.91 5.01 1.28
CA ARG A 216 -2.82 6.02 0.75
C ARG A 216 -2.40 6.32 -0.68
N ARG A 217 -3.36 6.69 -1.55
CA ARG A 217 -3.08 7.17 -2.91
C ARG A 217 -1.86 8.11 -2.88
N ASN A 218 -0.70 7.63 -3.33
CA ASN A 218 0.41 8.50 -3.66
C ASN A 218 0.07 9.12 -5.02
N ASN A 219 -0.73 10.17 -4.98
CA ASN A 219 -0.56 11.27 -5.93
C ASN A 219 0.57 12.22 -5.48
N ALA A 220 1.27 11.91 -4.37
CA ALA A 220 2.00 12.89 -3.58
C ALA A 220 3.40 12.44 -3.13
N ASP A 221 4.14 11.63 -3.92
CA ASP A 221 5.63 11.65 -3.80
C ASP A 221 6.23 12.81 -4.60
N THR A 222 5.36 13.68 -5.07
CA THR A 222 5.63 14.82 -5.92
C THR A 222 4.62 15.87 -5.54
N VAL A 223 5.09 17.06 -5.21
CA VAL A 223 4.25 18.25 -5.26
C VAL A 223 3.55 18.25 -6.64
N PRO A 224 2.20 18.26 -6.72
CA PRO A 224 1.54 18.38 -8.01
C PRO A 224 1.95 19.71 -8.63
N ALA A 225 2.54 19.66 -9.83
CA ALA A 225 2.76 20.88 -10.60
C ALA A 225 1.40 21.56 -10.76
N GLY A 226 1.23 22.73 -10.13
CA GLY A 226 -0.06 23.41 -10.01
C GLY A 226 -0.78 23.42 -11.35
N ARG A 227 -1.92 22.72 -11.41
CA ARG A 227 -2.91 22.92 -12.46
C ARG A 227 -3.86 24.00 -11.96
N SER A 228 -3.73 25.19 -12.52
CA SER A 228 -4.85 26.13 -12.63
C SER A 228 -5.91 25.52 -13.53
#